data_AF-A0A957ZL51-F1
#
_entry.id   AF-A0A957ZL51-F1
#
_cell.length_a   1.000
_cell.length_b   1.000
_cell.length_c   1.000
_cell.angle_alpha   90.00
_cell.angle_beta   90.00
_cell.angle_gamma   90.00
#
_symmetry.space_group_name_H-M   'P 1'
#
loop_
_entity.id
_entity.type
_entity.pdbx_description
1 polymer ?
#
loop_
_entity_poly.entity_id
_entity_poly.type
_entity_poly.pdbx_seq_one_letter_code
_entity_poly.pdbx_strand_id
1 'polypeptide(L)'
;IFSKADLTVAGNGALVVNGNYNDGIASKDGLLLNATSITVTAVDDAIRGKDYLVIEGGAITATAGGDGLKSDNEEDASLGYLLVEGGTLAVTAGGDAITAQSQVLVQEGTFDLVAGGGSTAVIDASLSAKGIKSATGVHIDGGTFTIDAADDAIHANDSVVIAGGVFDITTGDDGIHADKTLTIEDGAITIARSYEGIESAVITINGGALRIAASDDGINVAGGNDGSGMMRGGMPGGPRPGQEVFSYDGDYYLYVNGGDIYVNATGDGVDVNGAAVMTGGTLVVDGPSENMNAALDYDAIFTLSGGTL
;
A
#
# COMPACT_ATOMS: atom_id res chain seq x y z
N ILE A 1 -24.44 -13.99 -7.17
CA ILE A 1 -24.25 -14.56 -8.53
C ILE A 1 -23.06 -15.48 -8.45
N PHE A 2 -23.13 -16.70 -8.98
CA PHE A 2 -22.03 -17.65 -8.89
C PHE A 2 -21.81 -18.36 -10.23
N SER A 3 -20.56 -18.45 -10.66
CA SER A 3 -20.14 -19.25 -11.82
C SER A 3 -19.07 -20.28 -11.42
N LYS A 4 -19.16 -21.48 -12.00
CA LYS A 4 -18.14 -22.52 -11.88
C LYS A 4 -17.01 -22.39 -12.92
N ALA A 5 -17.16 -21.44 -13.84
CA ALA A 5 -16.24 -21.13 -14.92
C ALA A 5 -16.17 -19.60 -15.06
N ASP A 6 -15.44 -19.10 -16.06
CA ASP A 6 -15.36 -17.66 -16.33
C ASP A 6 -16.74 -16.97 -16.38
N LEU A 7 -16.80 -15.77 -15.81
CA LEU A 7 -17.98 -14.92 -15.82
C LEU A 7 -17.62 -13.54 -16.37
N THR A 8 -18.38 -13.09 -17.37
CA THR A 8 -18.34 -11.71 -17.85
C THR A 8 -19.65 -11.01 -17.53
N VAL A 9 -19.58 -9.87 -16.85
CA VAL A 9 -20.72 -8.98 -16.64
C VAL A 9 -20.50 -7.75 -17.51
N ALA A 10 -21.34 -7.59 -18.54
CA ALA A 10 -21.19 -6.50 -19.49
C ALA A 10 -22.50 -5.80 -19.87
N GLY A 11 -22.36 -4.54 -20.30
CA GLY A 11 -23.44 -3.74 -20.90
C GLY A 11 -23.75 -2.45 -20.14
N ASN A 12 -24.64 -1.64 -20.74
CA ASN A 12 -24.94 -0.28 -20.28
C ASN A 12 -26.05 -0.19 -19.21
N GLY A 13 -26.36 -1.32 -18.58
CA GLY A 13 -27.40 -1.42 -17.55
C GLY A 13 -26.85 -1.15 -16.15
N ALA A 14 -27.75 -1.23 -15.17
CA ALA A 14 -27.40 -1.29 -13.75
C ALA A 14 -27.64 -2.72 -13.25
N LEU A 15 -26.65 -3.27 -12.54
CA LEU A 15 -26.75 -4.55 -11.83
C LEU A 15 -26.70 -4.29 -10.33
N VAL A 16 -27.71 -4.76 -9.59
CA VAL A 16 -27.75 -4.70 -8.11
C VAL A 16 -27.80 -6.13 -7.56
N VAL A 17 -26.87 -6.46 -6.66
CA VAL A 17 -26.74 -7.80 -6.07
C VAL A 17 -26.70 -7.71 -4.55
N ASN A 18 -27.55 -8.48 -3.88
CA ASN A 18 -27.56 -8.64 -2.43
C ASN A 18 -27.17 -10.08 -2.05
N GLY A 19 -25.90 -10.30 -1.71
CA GLY A 19 -25.33 -11.55 -1.22
C GLY A 19 -25.61 -11.77 0.27
N ASN A 20 -26.83 -12.16 0.64
CA ASN A 20 -27.24 -12.30 2.04
C ASN A 20 -26.70 -13.53 2.79
N TYR A 21 -25.87 -14.36 2.15
CA TYR A 21 -25.37 -15.62 2.73
C TYR A 21 -23.85 -15.74 2.69
N ASN A 22 -23.25 -15.35 1.56
CA ASN A 22 -21.81 -15.36 1.31
C ASN A 22 -21.50 -14.22 0.32
N ASP A 23 -20.61 -14.47 -0.63
CA ASP A 23 -20.22 -13.54 -1.67
C ASP A 23 -21.39 -12.97 -2.48
N GLY A 24 -21.20 -11.74 -2.94
CA GLY A 24 -22.13 -11.08 -3.86
C GLY A 24 -22.03 -11.64 -5.28
N ILE A 25 -20.90 -11.44 -5.95
CA ILE A 25 -20.61 -11.96 -7.30
C ILE A 25 -19.32 -12.78 -7.23
N ALA A 26 -19.40 -14.06 -7.58
CA ALA A 26 -18.26 -14.97 -7.48
C ALA A 26 -18.08 -15.82 -8.76
N SER A 27 -16.84 -16.00 -9.17
CA SER A 27 -16.41 -16.96 -10.20
C SER A 27 -15.32 -17.88 -9.65
N LYS A 28 -15.41 -19.18 -9.96
CA LYS A 28 -14.34 -20.14 -9.64
C LYS A 28 -13.11 -20.02 -10.55
N ASP A 29 -13.28 -19.38 -11.70
CA ASP A 29 -12.20 -19.08 -12.64
C ASP A 29 -12.11 -17.53 -12.70
N GLY A 30 -12.09 -16.94 -13.90
CA GLY A 30 -12.02 -15.51 -14.11
C GLY A 30 -13.33 -14.75 -13.93
N LEU A 31 -13.23 -13.47 -13.56
CA LEU A 31 -14.33 -12.52 -13.56
C LEU A 31 -13.93 -11.22 -14.28
N LEU A 32 -14.67 -10.89 -15.34
CA LEU A 32 -14.51 -9.66 -16.11
C LEU A 32 -15.72 -8.75 -15.92
N LEU A 33 -15.48 -7.50 -15.52
CA LEU A 33 -16.50 -6.46 -15.38
C LEU A 33 -16.29 -5.38 -16.45
N ASN A 34 -17.25 -5.33 -17.39
CA ASN A 34 -17.35 -4.33 -18.46
C ASN A 34 -18.78 -3.77 -18.50
N ALA A 35 -19.24 -3.25 -17.36
CA ALA A 35 -20.59 -2.75 -17.21
C ALA A 35 -20.60 -1.33 -16.65
N THR A 36 -21.64 -0.55 -16.99
CA THR A 36 -21.69 0.86 -16.59
C THR A 36 -21.96 1.09 -15.10
N SER A 37 -22.73 0.23 -14.44
CA SER A 37 -23.03 0.37 -13.02
C SER A 37 -23.29 -0.98 -12.35
N ILE A 38 -22.51 -1.28 -11.30
CA ILE A 38 -22.64 -2.48 -10.47
C ILE A 38 -22.69 -2.05 -9.01
N THR A 39 -23.72 -2.48 -8.29
CA THR A 39 -23.82 -2.30 -6.83
C THR A 39 -23.96 -3.66 -6.17
N VAL A 40 -23.07 -3.96 -5.23
CA VAL A 40 -23.04 -5.24 -4.51
C VAL A 40 -23.00 -4.99 -3.01
N THR A 41 -23.88 -5.66 -2.29
CA THR A 41 -23.80 -5.80 -0.83
C THR A 41 -23.71 -7.27 -0.48
N ALA A 42 -22.71 -7.69 0.28
CA ALA A 42 -22.46 -9.10 0.61
C ALA A 42 -22.12 -9.29 2.10
N VAL A 43 -22.41 -10.49 2.63
CA VAL A 43 -22.05 -10.88 4.00
C VAL A 43 -20.57 -11.24 4.11
N ASP A 44 -20.01 -11.86 3.07
CA ASP A 44 -18.59 -12.21 2.96
C ASP A 44 -17.94 -11.25 1.94
N ASP A 45 -17.40 -11.77 0.83
CA ASP A 45 -16.74 -10.93 -0.18
C ASP A 45 -17.74 -10.28 -1.16
N ALA A 46 -17.58 -9.01 -1.52
CA ALA A 46 -18.52 -8.40 -2.47
C ALA A 46 -18.34 -8.96 -3.90
N ILE A 47 -17.13 -8.87 -4.45
CA ILE A 47 -16.84 -9.31 -5.83
C ILE A 47 -15.56 -10.15 -5.84
N ARG A 48 -15.66 -11.40 -6.28
CA ARG A 48 -14.56 -12.35 -6.32
C ARG A 48 -14.43 -13.05 -7.68
N GLY A 49 -13.27 -12.93 -8.29
CA GLY A 49 -12.84 -13.81 -9.38
C GLY A 49 -11.62 -14.58 -8.93
N LYS A 50 -11.75 -15.89 -8.69
CA LYS A 50 -10.67 -16.69 -8.10
C LYS A 50 -9.38 -16.56 -8.92
N ASP A 51 -9.46 -16.76 -10.24
CA ASP A 51 -8.28 -16.74 -11.12
C ASP A 51 -7.87 -15.33 -11.51
N TYR A 52 -8.84 -14.45 -11.69
CA TYR A 52 -8.61 -13.02 -11.87
C TYR A 52 -9.89 -12.23 -11.65
N LEU A 53 -9.73 -10.98 -11.23
CA LEU A 53 -10.77 -9.96 -11.33
C LEU A 53 -10.28 -8.83 -12.23
N VAL A 54 -10.91 -8.65 -13.38
CA VAL A 54 -10.59 -7.57 -14.32
C VAL A 54 -11.75 -6.57 -14.36
N ILE A 55 -11.44 -5.30 -14.20
CA ILE A 55 -12.37 -4.17 -14.25
C ILE A 55 -11.92 -3.24 -15.37
N GLU A 56 -12.63 -3.28 -16.50
CA GLU A 56 -12.31 -2.43 -17.67
C GLU A 56 -12.84 -1.00 -17.47
N GLY A 57 -13.80 -0.80 -16.56
CA GLY A 57 -14.41 0.50 -16.29
C GLY A 57 -15.77 0.43 -15.58
N GLY A 58 -16.48 1.55 -15.57
CA GLY A 58 -17.82 1.68 -14.99
C GLY A 58 -17.84 2.21 -13.56
N ALA A 59 -19.04 2.30 -12.98
CA ALA A 59 -19.25 2.69 -11.59
C ALA A 59 -19.54 1.45 -10.73
N ILE A 60 -18.62 1.09 -9.84
CA ILE A 60 -18.74 -0.07 -8.96
C ILE A 60 -18.88 0.42 -7.53
N THR A 61 -19.94 -0.03 -6.86
CA THR A 61 -20.11 0.13 -5.41
C THR A 61 -20.15 -1.24 -4.77
N ALA A 62 -19.19 -1.52 -3.88
CA ALA A 62 -19.05 -2.81 -3.21
C ALA A 62 -19.07 -2.61 -1.69
N THR A 63 -20.00 -3.27 -1.00
CA THR A 63 -20.07 -3.31 0.47
C THR A 63 -20.01 -4.75 0.94
N ALA A 64 -19.02 -5.09 1.75
CA ALA A 64 -18.69 -6.45 2.12
C ALA A 64 -18.48 -6.58 3.63
N GLY A 65 -18.87 -7.71 4.23
CA GLY A 65 -18.45 -8.06 5.59
C GLY A 65 -17.04 -8.66 5.62
N GLY A 66 -16.65 -9.34 4.54
CA GLY A 66 -15.27 -9.74 4.23
C GLY A 66 -14.60 -8.70 3.33
N ASP A 67 -13.98 -9.16 2.24
CA ASP A 67 -13.21 -8.32 1.34
C ASP A 67 -14.09 -7.65 0.27
N GLY A 68 -13.70 -6.46 -0.16
CA GLY A 68 -14.43 -5.74 -1.20
C GLY A 68 -14.28 -6.40 -2.58
N LEU A 69 -13.07 -6.34 -3.12
CA LEU A 69 -12.71 -6.87 -4.43
C LEU A 69 -11.57 -7.87 -4.28
N LYS A 70 -11.73 -9.08 -4.83
CA LYS A 70 -10.85 -10.20 -4.52
C LYS A 70 -10.47 -11.06 -5.72
N SER A 71 -9.19 -11.46 -5.74
CA SER A 71 -8.71 -12.62 -6.50
C SER A 71 -7.77 -13.47 -5.66
N ASP A 72 -7.95 -14.78 -5.62
CA ASP A 72 -7.34 -15.63 -4.60
C ASP A 72 -6.94 -17.05 -5.07
N ASN A 73 -6.51 -17.16 -6.33
CA ASN A 73 -5.89 -18.39 -6.81
C ASN A 73 -4.46 -18.52 -6.28
N GLU A 74 -4.27 -19.44 -5.32
CA GLU A 74 -2.98 -19.83 -4.74
C GLU A 74 -2.30 -21.01 -5.47
N GLU A 75 -2.98 -21.61 -6.44
CA GLU A 75 -2.54 -22.84 -7.12
C GLU A 75 -1.65 -22.54 -8.34
N ASP A 76 -1.84 -21.40 -9.00
CA ASP A 76 -1.10 -20.96 -10.18
C ASP A 76 -0.64 -19.51 -10.04
N ALA A 77 0.68 -19.29 -10.02
CA ALA A 77 1.30 -17.98 -9.85
C ALA A 77 1.03 -17.00 -11.03
N SER A 78 0.52 -17.47 -12.16
CA SER A 78 0.07 -16.61 -13.27
C SER A 78 -1.37 -16.11 -13.12
N LEU A 79 -2.09 -16.62 -12.12
CA LEU A 79 -3.47 -16.26 -11.77
C LEU A 79 -3.49 -15.55 -10.41
N GLY A 80 -4.68 -15.33 -9.85
CA GLY A 80 -4.88 -14.66 -8.57
C GLY A 80 -4.69 -13.14 -8.64
N TYR A 81 -4.75 -12.54 -9.83
CA TYR A 81 -4.49 -11.11 -10.02
C TYR A 81 -5.78 -10.29 -10.09
N LEU A 82 -5.66 -9.02 -9.73
CA LEU A 82 -6.71 -8.03 -9.91
C LEU A 82 -6.19 -6.92 -10.81
N LEU A 83 -6.89 -6.63 -11.91
CA LEU A 83 -6.56 -5.57 -12.85
C LEU A 83 -7.70 -4.54 -12.93
N VAL A 84 -7.37 -3.27 -12.72
CA VAL A 84 -8.28 -2.14 -12.95
C VAL A 84 -7.70 -1.29 -14.08
N GLU A 85 -8.38 -1.29 -15.23
CA GLU A 85 -8.03 -0.43 -16.36
C GLU A 85 -8.64 0.98 -16.20
N GLY A 86 -9.71 1.11 -15.42
CA GLY A 86 -10.38 2.38 -15.15
C GLY A 86 -11.68 2.22 -14.35
N GLY A 87 -12.42 3.33 -14.23
CA GLY A 87 -13.74 3.37 -13.58
C GLY A 87 -13.78 4.19 -12.29
N THR A 88 -14.94 4.17 -11.63
CA THR A 88 -15.15 4.75 -10.29
C THR A 88 -15.54 3.63 -9.34
N LEU A 89 -14.69 3.34 -8.37
CA LEU A 89 -14.82 2.21 -7.45
C LEU A 89 -14.98 2.77 -6.03
N ALA A 90 -16.17 2.59 -5.45
CA ALA A 90 -16.45 2.87 -4.05
C ALA A 90 -16.57 1.54 -3.30
N VAL A 91 -15.63 1.26 -2.40
CA VAL A 91 -15.51 -0.03 -1.73
C VAL A 91 -15.46 0.17 -0.23
N THR A 92 -16.36 -0.51 0.48
CA THR A 92 -16.37 -0.57 1.94
C THR A 92 -16.34 -2.04 2.37
N ALA A 93 -15.26 -2.44 3.02
CA ALA A 93 -15.02 -3.83 3.41
C ALA A 93 -14.81 -3.93 4.92
N GLY A 94 -15.25 -5.05 5.51
CA GLY A 94 -14.86 -5.43 6.86
C GLY A 94 -13.42 -5.95 6.92
N GLY A 95 -12.97 -6.61 5.84
CA GLY A 95 -11.57 -6.98 5.61
C GLY A 95 -10.86 -6.00 4.70
N ASP A 96 -10.11 -6.51 3.72
CA ASP A 96 -9.36 -5.71 2.75
C ASP A 96 -10.32 -5.08 1.72
N ALA A 97 -10.12 -3.81 1.36
CA ALA A 97 -10.96 -3.21 0.32
C ALA A 97 -10.64 -3.82 -1.06
N ILE A 98 -9.36 -4.00 -1.37
CA ILE A 98 -8.89 -4.70 -2.57
C ILE A 98 -7.79 -5.70 -2.16
N THR A 99 -7.94 -6.96 -2.56
CA THR A 99 -6.95 -8.01 -2.25
C THR A 99 -6.72 -8.95 -3.42
N ALA A 100 -5.45 -9.30 -3.68
CA ALA A 100 -5.07 -10.21 -4.75
C ALA A 100 -3.93 -11.15 -4.31
N GLN A 101 -4.07 -12.44 -4.61
CA GLN A 101 -3.05 -13.43 -4.28
C GLN A 101 -1.75 -13.25 -5.07
N SER A 102 -1.80 -12.81 -6.32
CA SER A 102 -0.58 -12.49 -7.08
C SER A 102 -0.32 -10.99 -7.10
N GLN A 103 -1.05 -10.23 -7.91
CA GLN A 103 -0.81 -8.80 -8.09
C GLN A 103 -2.09 -7.99 -8.12
N VAL A 104 -2.03 -6.77 -7.60
CA VAL A 104 -2.98 -5.71 -7.93
C VAL A 104 -2.32 -4.77 -8.95
N LEU A 105 -2.96 -4.63 -10.11
CA LEU A 105 -2.52 -3.78 -11.21
C LEU A 105 -3.58 -2.69 -11.42
N VAL A 106 -3.18 -1.43 -11.33
CA VAL A 106 -4.06 -0.28 -11.59
C VAL A 106 -3.46 0.58 -12.67
N GLN A 107 -4.18 0.73 -13.77
CA GLN A 107 -3.80 1.66 -14.85
C GLN A 107 -4.30 3.07 -14.54
N GLU A 108 -5.61 3.19 -14.27
CA GLU A 108 -6.28 4.45 -13.99
C GLU A 108 -7.54 4.20 -13.14
N GLY A 109 -8.22 5.27 -12.71
CA GLY A 109 -9.53 5.20 -12.07
C GLY A 109 -9.72 6.21 -10.95
N THR A 110 -10.88 6.14 -10.30
CA THR A 110 -11.17 6.85 -9.05
C THR A 110 -11.59 5.85 -8.00
N PHE A 111 -10.91 5.85 -6.86
CA PHE A 111 -11.05 4.86 -5.79
C PHE A 111 -11.42 5.57 -4.50
N ASP A 112 -12.50 5.13 -3.88
CA ASP A 112 -12.91 5.51 -2.53
C ASP A 112 -12.95 4.21 -1.71
N LEU A 113 -11.91 3.96 -0.93
CA LEU A 113 -11.63 2.68 -0.29
C LEU A 113 -11.70 2.84 1.23
N VAL A 114 -12.62 2.09 1.86
CA VAL A 114 -12.73 1.99 3.31
C VAL A 114 -12.56 0.54 3.72
N ALA A 115 -11.56 0.26 4.57
CA ALA A 115 -11.25 -1.09 5.04
C ALA A 115 -11.26 -1.14 6.57
N GLY A 116 -11.85 -2.19 7.16
CA GLY A 116 -11.89 -2.41 8.61
C GLY A 116 -12.57 -1.33 9.44
N GLY A 117 -13.34 -0.42 8.81
CA GLY A 117 -13.94 0.73 9.49
C GLY A 117 -13.06 1.98 9.57
N GLY A 118 -11.92 2.01 8.89
CA GLY A 118 -11.06 3.18 8.72
C GLY A 118 -9.98 3.36 9.80
N SER A 119 -9.16 4.40 9.64
CA SER A 119 -7.90 4.69 10.34
C SER A 119 -7.98 4.94 11.84
N THR A 120 -9.19 4.89 12.39
CA THR A 120 -9.46 5.07 13.83
C THR A 120 -10.14 3.85 14.44
N ALA A 121 -10.47 2.85 13.63
CA ALA A 121 -10.99 1.58 14.11
C ALA A 121 -9.88 0.80 14.81
N VAL A 122 -10.27 0.08 15.85
CA VAL A 122 -9.41 -0.91 16.50
C VAL A 122 -9.94 -2.27 16.07
N ILE A 123 -9.11 -2.98 15.32
CA ILE A 123 -9.43 -4.30 14.78
C ILE A 123 -8.65 -5.39 15.52
N ASP A 124 -9.05 -6.65 15.32
CA ASP A 124 -8.28 -7.78 15.81
C ASP A 124 -6.96 -7.87 15.02
N ALA A 125 -5.85 -8.16 15.69
CA ALA A 125 -4.53 -8.24 15.04
C ALA A 125 -4.42 -9.36 13.99
N SER A 126 -5.35 -10.32 13.97
CA SER A 126 -5.43 -11.35 12.93
C SER A 126 -6.29 -10.96 11.73
N LEU A 127 -6.99 -9.82 11.79
CA LEU A 127 -7.78 -9.31 10.68
C LEU A 127 -6.90 -8.44 9.78
N SER A 128 -6.81 -8.82 8.51
CA SER A 128 -6.30 -7.94 7.47
C SER A 128 -7.38 -6.93 7.09
N ALA A 129 -7.08 -5.65 7.19
CA ALA A 129 -8.02 -4.58 6.85
C ALA A 129 -7.34 -3.47 6.04
N LYS A 130 -6.61 -3.89 5.02
CA LYS A 130 -5.78 -3.01 4.22
C LYS A 130 -6.59 -2.39 3.09
N GLY A 131 -6.20 -1.19 2.65
CA GLY A 131 -6.84 -0.53 1.51
C GLY A 131 -6.63 -1.33 0.23
N ILE A 132 -5.37 -1.55 -0.13
CA ILE A 132 -4.95 -2.37 -1.28
C ILE A 132 -3.88 -3.33 -0.80
N LYS A 133 -4.13 -4.63 -0.95
CA LYS A 133 -3.19 -5.68 -0.55
C LYS A 133 -2.88 -6.64 -1.67
N SER A 134 -1.63 -7.08 -1.74
CA SER A 134 -1.27 -8.23 -2.56
C SER A 134 -0.15 -9.08 -1.96
N ALA A 135 -0.19 -10.40 -2.16
CA ALA A 135 0.88 -11.26 -1.65
C ALA A 135 2.18 -11.20 -2.48
N THR A 136 2.15 -10.67 -3.72
CA THR A 136 3.39 -10.38 -4.45
C THR A 136 3.55 -8.88 -4.69
N GLY A 137 2.64 -8.22 -5.43
CA GLY A 137 2.91 -6.84 -5.79
C GLY A 137 1.70 -5.97 -6.04
N VAL A 138 1.89 -4.69 -5.75
CA VAL A 138 0.95 -3.63 -6.13
C VAL A 138 1.66 -2.72 -7.12
N HIS A 139 1.08 -2.56 -8.31
CA HIS A 139 1.58 -1.65 -9.35
C HIS A 139 0.49 -0.66 -9.75
N ILE A 140 0.77 0.63 -9.60
CA ILE A 140 -0.17 1.72 -9.89
C ILE A 140 0.46 2.67 -10.90
N ASP A 141 -0.06 2.68 -12.13
CA ASP A 141 0.33 3.61 -13.19
C ASP A 141 -0.22 5.03 -12.94
N GLY A 142 -1.46 5.10 -12.44
CA GLY A 142 -2.21 6.35 -12.29
C GLY A 142 -3.54 6.18 -11.53
N GLY A 143 -4.40 7.18 -11.62
CA GLY A 143 -5.67 7.25 -10.89
C GLY A 143 -5.71 8.20 -9.70
N THR A 144 -6.87 8.29 -9.05
CA THR A 144 -7.12 9.07 -7.84
C THR A 144 -7.64 8.17 -6.73
N PHE A 145 -7.01 8.21 -5.56
CA PHE A 145 -7.29 7.32 -4.44
C PHE A 145 -7.60 8.14 -3.19
N THR A 146 -8.75 7.85 -2.58
CA THR A 146 -9.04 8.19 -1.19
C THR A 146 -9.08 6.87 -0.43
N ILE A 147 -8.18 6.68 0.53
CA ILE A 147 -8.04 5.44 1.28
C ILE A 147 -8.16 5.74 2.78
N ASP A 148 -9.12 5.08 3.42
CA ASP A 148 -9.31 5.09 4.87
C ASP A 148 -9.29 3.64 5.39
N ALA A 149 -8.14 3.18 5.88
CA ALA A 149 -7.91 1.79 6.27
C ALA A 149 -7.56 1.66 7.76
N ALA A 150 -8.05 0.62 8.41
CA ALA A 150 -7.73 0.35 9.82
C ALA A 150 -6.34 -0.24 10.02
N ASP A 151 -5.76 -0.77 8.95
CA ASP A 151 -4.43 -1.39 8.85
C ASP A 151 -3.58 -0.51 7.90
N ASP A 152 -2.77 -1.09 7.01
CA ASP A 152 -2.05 -0.34 5.97
C ASP A 152 -2.97 0.15 4.85
N ALA A 153 -2.65 1.29 4.24
CA ALA A 153 -3.40 1.74 3.08
C ALA A 153 -3.00 0.99 1.80
N ILE A 154 -1.71 0.75 1.58
CA ILE A 154 -1.18 -0.04 0.45
C ILE A 154 -0.10 -0.99 0.97
N HIS A 155 -0.25 -2.29 0.71
CA HIS A 155 0.66 -3.31 1.21
C HIS A 155 0.97 -4.40 0.18
N ALA A 156 2.25 -4.79 0.07
CA ALA A 156 2.63 -6.00 -0.66
C ALA A 156 3.81 -6.75 -0.03
N ASN A 157 3.73 -8.09 0.00
CA ASN A 157 4.81 -8.90 0.59
C ASN A 157 6.08 -9.05 -0.28
N ASP A 158 6.10 -8.46 -1.48
CA ASP A 158 7.32 -8.36 -2.31
C ASP A 158 7.57 -6.92 -2.72
N SER A 159 6.66 -6.32 -3.48
CA SER A 159 6.92 -4.99 -4.06
C SER A 159 5.71 -4.09 -4.20
N VAL A 160 5.92 -2.81 -3.89
CA VAL A 160 5.00 -1.72 -4.27
C VAL A 160 5.70 -0.81 -5.27
N VAL A 161 5.04 -0.54 -6.39
CA VAL A 161 5.50 0.42 -7.40
C VAL A 161 4.39 1.41 -7.70
N ILE A 162 4.64 2.68 -7.39
CA ILE A 162 3.78 3.80 -7.75
C ILE A 162 4.45 4.57 -8.88
N ALA A 163 3.96 4.38 -10.10
CA ALA A 163 4.44 5.12 -11.25
C ALA A 163 3.82 6.52 -11.35
N GLY A 164 2.62 6.72 -10.80
CA GLY A 164 1.92 8.01 -10.76
C GLY A 164 0.60 7.94 -9.99
N GLY A 165 -0.21 9.00 -10.10
CA GLY A 165 -1.52 9.11 -9.47
C GLY A 165 -1.61 10.18 -8.38
N VAL A 166 -2.81 10.29 -7.78
CA VAL A 166 -3.11 11.21 -6.67
C VAL A 166 -3.67 10.40 -5.51
N PHE A 167 -3.07 10.52 -4.33
CA PHE A 167 -3.42 9.74 -3.15
C PHE A 167 -3.72 10.65 -1.96
N ASP A 168 -4.86 10.43 -1.33
CA ASP A 168 -5.25 10.97 -0.03
C ASP A 168 -5.47 9.78 0.92
N ILE A 169 -4.51 9.58 1.83
CA ILE A 169 -4.41 8.39 2.67
C ILE A 169 -4.56 8.78 4.14
N THR A 170 -5.47 8.11 4.82
CA THR A 170 -5.52 8.02 6.28
C THR A 170 -5.55 6.56 6.69
N THR A 171 -4.67 6.16 7.58
CA THR A 171 -4.52 4.74 7.90
C THR A 171 -4.20 4.50 9.37
N GLY A 172 -4.50 3.30 9.84
CA GLY A 172 -4.28 2.89 11.23
C GLY A 172 -2.85 2.39 11.49
N ASP A 173 -2.25 1.75 10.49
CA ASP A 173 -0.86 1.28 10.49
C ASP A 173 -0.07 2.05 9.42
N ASP A 174 0.49 1.44 8.39
CA ASP A 174 1.38 2.14 7.47
C ASP A 174 0.70 2.79 6.27
N GLY A 175 1.21 3.95 5.86
CA GLY A 175 0.76 4.61 4.64
C GLY A 175 1.00 3.73 3.41
N ILE A 176 2.23 3.29 3.22
CA ILE A 176 2.62 2.39 2.13
C ILE A 176 3.70 1.43 2.64
N HIS A 177 3.42 0.14 2.58
CA HIS A 177 4.28 -0.92 3.07
C HIS A 177 4.66 -1.89 1.95
N ALA A 178 5.94 -2.24 1.84
CA ALA A 178 6.36 -3.42 1.08
C ALA A 178 7.46 -4.19 1.81
N ASP A 179 7.31 -5.50 1.99
CA ASP A 179 8.30 -6.29 2.75
C ASP A 179 9.71 -6.22 2.16
N LYS A 180 9.85 -6.04 0.83
CA LYS A 180 11.16 -6.03 0.17
C LYS A 180 11.50 -4.74 -0.57
N THR A 181 10.63 -4.29 -1.48
CA THR A 181 10.96 -3.11 -2.31
C THR A 181 9.77 -2.19 -2.50
N LEU A 182 9.99 -0.90 -2.28
CA LEU A 182 9.02 0.15 -2.53
C LEU A 182 9.64 1.19 -3.45
N THR A 183 9.02 1.40 -4.62
CA THR A 183 9.48 2.38 -5.61
C THR A 183 8.38 3.39 -5.92
N ILE A 184 8.72 4.67 -5.78
CA ILE A 184 7.87 5.79 -6.19
C ILE A 184 8.56 6.50 -7.35
N GLU A 185 8.01 6.38 -8.55
CA GLU A 185 8.52 7.07 -9.74
C GLU A 185 8.04 8.51 -9.81
N ASP A 186 6.74 8.74 -9.57
CA ASP A 186 6.09 10.05 -9.57
C ASP A 186 4.73 9.97 -8.82
N GLY A 187 4.00 11.08 -8.76
CA GLY A 187 2.65 11.16 -8.19
C GLY A 187 2.49 12.23 -7.12
N ALA A 188 1.26 12.50 -6.71
CA ALA A 188 0.95 13.39 -5.58
C ALA A 188 0.40 12.54 -4.43
N ILE A 189 1.24 12.27 -3.42
CA ILE A 189 0.91 11.37 -2.32
C ILE A 189 0.78 12.19 -1.04
N THR A 190 -0.42 12.21 -0.46
CA THR A 190 -0.66 12.77 0.87
C THR A 190 -1.04 11.64 1.81
N ILE A 191 -0.18 11.36 2.78
CA ILE A 191 -0.47 10.51 3.93
C ILE A 191 -0.77 11.45 5.09
N ALA A 192 -2.06 11.68 5.34
CA ALA A 192 -2.53 12.62 6.34
C ALA A 192 -2.45 12.05 7.77
N ARG A 193 -2.40 10.72 7.89
CA ARG A 193 -2.26 9.99 9.15
C ARG A 193 -1.77 8.57 8.89
N SER A 194 -0.78 8.12 9.65
CA SER A 194 -0.37 6.73 9.74
C SER A 194 0.40 6.45 11.05
N TYR A 195 0.65 5.19 11.35
CA TYR A 195 1.67 4.77 12.31
C TYR A 195 3.04 5.12 11.73
N GLU A 196 3.50 4.41 10.70
CA GLU A 196 4.64 4.84 9.87
C GLU A 196 4.16 5.37 8.51
N GLY A 197 4.89 6.31 7.93
CA GLY A 197 4.51 6.88 6.64
C GLY A 197 4.73 5.89 5.50
N ILE A 198 6.00 5.53 5.28
CA ILE A 198 6.43 4.61 4.22
C ILE A 198 7.40 3.60 4.83
N GLU A 199 7.12 2.31 4.70
CA GLU A 199 7.97 1.22 5.20
C GLU A 199 8.39 0.28 4.07
N SER A 200 9.69 -0.04 3.99
CA SER A 200 10.20 -1.17 3.20
C SER A 200 11.65 -1.49 3.53
N ALA A 201 12.09 -2.71 3.25
CA ALA A 201 13.51 -3.04 3.29
C ALA A 201 14.34 -2.18 2.31
N VAL A 202 13.79 -1.86 1.14
CA VAL A 202 14.42 -0.95 0.18
C VAL A 202 13.41 0.04 -0.34
N ILE A 203 13.62 1.32 -0.03
CA ILE A 203 12.78 2.42 -0.52
C ILE A 203 13.55 3.18 -1.60
N THR A 204 12.92 3.40 -2.75
CA THR A 204 13.43 4.24 -3.85
C THR A 204 12.40 5.31 -4.22
N ILE A 205 12.78 6.58 -4.12
CA ILE A 205 11.96 7.72 -4.50
C ILE A 205 12.66 8.46 -5.65
N ASN A 206 12.13 8.31 -6.86
CA ASN A 206 12.65 8.96 -8.07
C ASN A 206 11.99 10.31 -8.36
N GLY A 207 10.78 10.55 -7.86
CA GLY A 207 9.98 11.73 -8.16
C GLY A 207 8.74 11.87 -7.27
N GLY A 208 7.80 12.72 -7.69
CA GLY A 208 6.55 12.97 -6.99
C GLY A 208 6.58 14.11 -5.96
N ALA A 209 5.39 14.46 -5.48
CA ALA A 209 5.16 15.36 -4.35
C ALA A 209 4.56 14.56 -3.19
N LEU A 210 5.34 14.36 -2.14
CA LEU A 210 5.00 13.49 -1.00
C LEU A 210 4.82 14.35 0.25
N ARG A 211 3.66 14.25 0.89
CA ARG A 211 3.33 14.90 2.17
C ARG A 211 2.96 13.83 3.17
N ILE A 212 3.81 13.61 4.16
CA ILE A 212 3.73 12.46 5.06
C ILE A 212 3.54 12.95 6.50
N ALA A 213 2.52 12.44 7.17
CA ALA A 213 2.27 12.65 8.59
C ALA A 213 2.15 11.29 9.31
N ALA A 214 3.11 11.01 10.20
CA ALA A 214 3.26 9.73 10.88
C ALA A 214 3.29 9.91 12.41
N SER A 215 2.77 8.92 13.14
CA SER A 215 2.80 8.89 14.61
C SER A 215 3.98 8.10 15.21
N ASP A 216 4.70 7.38 14.36
CA ASP A 216 6.04 6.90 14.60
C ASP A 216 6.93 7.48 13.50
N ASP A 217 7.51 6.65 12.63
CA ASP A 217 8.50 7.11 11.67
C ASP A 217 7.89 7.60 10.36
N GLY A 218 8.43 8.68 9.81
CA GLY A 218 7.95 9.22 8.54
C GLY A 218 8.31 8.33 7.36
N ILE A 219 9.59 7.96 7.26
CA ILE A 219 10.10 6.97 6.31
C ILE A 219 10.93 5.99 7.12
N ASN A 220 10.53 4.72 7.14
CA ASN A 220 11.20 3.67 7.85
C ASN A 220 11.79 2.66 6.85
N VAL A 221 13.11 2.53 6.85
CA VAL A 221 13.79 1.46 6.11
C VAL A 221 14.22 0.39 7.09
N ALA A 222 13.35 -0.59 7.25
CA ALA A 222 13.52 -1.75 8.12
C ALA A 222 13.12 -3.04 7.40
N GLY A 223 13.44 -4.17 8.02
CA GLY A 223 12.94 -5.46 7.58
C GLY A 223 11.81 -5.91 8.49
N GLY A 224 10.70 -6.37 7.92
CA GLY A 224 9.58 -6.85 8.70
C GLY A 224 8.52 -7.48 7.82
N ASN A 225 8.04 -8.64 8.24
CA ASN A 225 6.78 -9.23 7.80
C ASN A 225 5.77 -8.82 8.87
N ASP A 226 4.87 -7.87 8.56
CA ASP A 226 3.57 -7.44 9.17
C ASP A 226 3.23 -7.73 10.66
N GLY A 227 4.19 -8.10 11.48
CA GLY A 227 4.02 -8.45 12.88
C GLY A 227 4.25 -7.24 13.76
N SER A 228 3.38 -6.22 13.68
CA SER A 228 3.40 -5.06 14.56
C SER A 228 3.09 -5.50 16.01
N GLY A 229 4.15 -5.85 16.73
CA GLY A 229 4.12 -6.46 18.04
C GLY A 229 5.36 -6.13 18.87
N MET A 230 5.56 -4.84 19.15
CA MET A 230 6.25 -4.29 20.32
C MET A 230 7.33 -5.19 20.95
N MET A 231 8.55 -5.19 20.40
CA MET A 231 9.73 -5.72 21.11
C MET A 231 10.88 -4.72 21.05
N ARG A 232 10.88 -3.82 22.05
CA ARG A 232 12.06 -3.10 22.50
C ARG A 232 13.22 -4.07 22.78
N GLY A 233 14.36 -3.77 22.18
CA GLY A 233 15.63 -3.76 22.90
C GLY A 233 16.66 -4.80 22.46
N GLY A 234 17.70 -4.32 21.78
CA GLY A 234 18.89 -5.11 21.48
C GLY A 234 20.12 -4.28 21.11
N MET A 235 20.60 -3.42 22.01
CA MET A 235 21.93 -2.81 21.85
C MET A 235 23.02 -3.88 21.96
N PRO A 236 24.06 -3.86 21.10
CA PRO A 236 25.40 -3.71 21.68
C PRO A 236 26.36 -2.87 20.81
N GLY A 237 26.94 -1.83 21.43
CA GLY A 237 27.98 -1.02 20.81
C GLY A 237 29.39 -1.63 20.79
N GLY A 238 30.27 -1.00 20.01
CA GLY A 238 31.73 -1.09 20.17
C GLY A 238 32.53 -0.89 18.87
N PRO A 239 33.76 -0.33 18.91
CA PRO A 239 34.17 0.75 17.98
C PRO A 239 35.34 0.40 17.05
N ARG A 240 35.56 1.18 15.97
CA ARG A 240 36.78 2.03 15.76
C ARG A 240 36.91 2.64 14.34
N PRO A 241 37.56 3.83 14.21
CA PRO A 241 37.76 4.53 12.95
C PRO A 241 39.07 4.13 12.25
N GLY A 242 39.00 3.93 10.92
CA GLY A 242 40.17 3.82 10.07
C GLY A 242 39.89 3.30 8.67
N GLN A 243 39.94 4.21 7.70
CA GLN A 243 40.26 4.01 6.28
C GLN A 243 39.10 3.67 5.31
N GLU A 244 38.49 4.74 4.77
CA GLU A 244 38.04 4.95 3.38
C GLU A 244 37.69 3.67 2.57
N VAL A 245 36.53 3.09 2.83
CA VAL A 245 35.75 2.31 1.86
C VAL A 245 34.27 2.63 2.12
N PHE A 246 33.67 3.52 1.32
CA PHE A 246 32.25 3.91 1.40
C PHE A 246 31.30 2.83 0.83
N SER A 247 31.56 1.55 1.11
CA SER A 247 30.70 0.46 0.64
C SER A 247 29.95 -0.11 1.83
N TYR A 248 28.65 0.15 1.89
CA TYR A 248 27.71 -0.63 2.70
C TYR A 248 27.29 -1.85 1.86
N ASP A 249 27.17 -3.03 2.49
CA ASP A 249 26.87 -4.33 1.85
C ASP A 249 25.71 -5.02 2.58
N GLY A 250 24.82 -4.23 3.19
CA GLY A 250 23.62 -4.73 3.85
C GLY A 250 22.38 -4.63 2.95
N ASP A 251 21.26 -5.15 3.46
CA ASP A 251 20.04 -5.31 2.66
C ASP A 251 19.11 -4.08 2.72
N TYR A 252 19.37 -3.12 3.63
CA TYR A 252 18.49 -2.00 3.92
C TYR A 252 18.96 -0.70 3.27
N TYR A 253 18.15 -0.14 2.37
CA TYR A 253 18.51 1.08 1.65
C TYR A 253 17.38 2.06 1.43
N LEU A 254 17.70 3.34 1.66
CA LEU A 254 16.93 4.47 1.14
C LEU A 254 17.64 5.11 -0.06
N TYR A 255 16.95 5.24 -1.18
CA TYR A 255 17.40 6.01 -2.35
C TYR A 255 16.45 7.18 -2.61
N VAL A 256 16.96 8.40 -2.54
CA VAL A 256 16.24 9.63 -2.93
C VAL A 256 16.91 10.24 -4.15
N ASN A 257 16.34 9.98 -5.32
CA ASN A 257 16.85 10.47 -6.60
C ASN A 257 16.13 11.74 -7.08
N GLY A 258 14.93 12.02 -6.55
CA GLY A 258 14.11 13.17 -6.90
C GLY A 258 12.95 13.38 -5.93
N GLY A 259 12.00 14.24 -6.33
CA GLY A 259 10.76 14.52 -5.59
C GLY A 259 10.78 15.79 -4.72
N ASP A 260 9.58 16.24 -4.31
CA ASP A 260 9.32 17.23 -3.25
C ASP A 260 8.70 16.48 -2.06
N ILE A 261 9.54 16.11 -1.09
CA ILE A 261 9.19 15.25 0.03
C ILE A 261 9.13 16.10 1.29
N TYR A 262 8.00 16.10 1.96
CA TYR A 262 7.81 16.71 3.28
C TYR A 262 7.34 15.65 4.25
N VAL A 263 8.06 15.51 5.35
CA VAL A 263 7.78 14.57 6.42
C VAL A 263 7.50 15.33 7.71
N ASN A 264 6.41 15.00 8.37
CA ASN A 264 6.09 15.44 9.73
C ASN A 264 5.83 14.21 10.59
N ALA A 265 6.81 13.83 11.41
CA ALA A 265 6.79 12.61 12.20
C ALA A 265 6.94 12.93 13.68
N THR A 266 6.23 12.20 14.54
CA THR A 266 6.46 12.25 15.99
C THR A 266 7.61 11.36 16.41
N GLY A 267 7.74 10.19 15.75
CA GLY A 267 8.93 9.34 15.69
C GLY A 267 10.04 9.98 14.85
N ASP A 268 10.94 9.16 14.33
CA ASP A 268 12.01 9.62 13.45
C ASP A 268 11.44 10.19 12.15
N GLY A 269 12.06 11.25 11.65
CA GLY A 269 11.68 11.77 10.34
C GLY A 269 11.97 10.73 9.25
N VAL A 270 13.20 10.25 9.25
CA VAL A 270 13.66 9.16 8.40
C VAL A 270 14.51 8.24 9.26
N ASP A 271 14.07 7.01 9.47
CA ASP A 271 14.85 5.93 10.08
C ASP A 271 15.34 4.97 9.00
N VAL A 272 16.62 4.63 9.03
CA VAL A 272 17.24 3.71 8.10
C VAL A 272 18.14 2.77 8.86
N ASN A 273 17.70 1.52 9.01
CA ASN A 273 18.48 0.41 9.60
C ASN A 273 19.62 -0.08 8.66
N GLY A 274 20.14 0.82 7.83
CA GLY A 274 21.14 0.59 6.81
C GLY A 274 21.72 1.89 6.25
N ALA A 275 21.77 2.01 4.93
CA ALA A 275 22.38 3.16 4.27
C ALA A 275 21.37 3.96 3.43
N ALA A 276 21.63 5.26 3.32
CA ALA A 276 20.84 6.18 2.54
C ALA A 276 21.70 6.88 1.47
N VAL A 277 21.14 7.08 0.29
CA VAL A 277 21.76 7.82 -0.81
C VAL A 277 20.77 8.84 -1.33
N MET A 278 21.17 10.11 -1.30
CA MET A 278 20.40 11.21 -1.89
C MET A 278 21.21 11.85 -3.03
N THR A 279 20.66 11.76 -4.25
CA THR A 279 21.28 12.29 -5.48
C THR A 279 20.52 13.47 -6.08
N GLY A 280 19.26 13.69 -5.66
CA GLY A 280 18.40 14.76 -6.14
C GLY A 280 17.19 14.99 -5.24
N GLY A 281 16.25 15.82 -5.69
CA GLY A 281 15.02 16.12 -4.96
C GLY A 281 15.16 17.11 -3.81
N THR A 282 14.07 17.32 -3.08
CA THR A 282 14.00 18.07 -1.82
C THR A 282 13.37 17.17 -0.77
N LEU A 283 14.02 17.04 0.38
CA LEU A 283 13.52 16.33 1.55
C LEU A 283 13.48 17.32 2.72
N VAL A 284 12.29 17.68 3.19
CA VAL A 284 12.11 18.51 4.37
C VAL A 284 11.55 17.64 5.48
N VAL A 285 12.26 17.57 6.60
CA VAL A 285 11.83 16.85 7.80
C VAL A 285 11.46 17.84 8.90
N ASP A 286 10.20 17.81 9.32
CA ASP A 286 9.65 18.56 10.45
C ASP A 286 9.32 17.58 11.59
N GLY A 287 10.32 17.27 12.40
CA GLY A 287 10.27 16.24 13.45
C GLY A 287 11.69 15.85 13.89
N PRO A 288 11.83 15.01 14.93
CA PRO A 288 10.79 14.43 15.77
C PRO A 288 10.24 15.45 16.78
N SER A 289 9.07 15.15 17.35
CA SER A 289 8.54 15.89 18.50
C SER A 289 8.66 15.16 19.84
N GLU A 290 9.11 13.89 19.82
CA GLU A 290 9.37 13.06 21.01
C GLU A 290 10.87 12.89 21.33
N ASN A 291 11.18 12.40 22.54
CA ASN A 291 12.56 12.20 22.99
C ASN A 291 13.14 10.87 22.46
N MET A 292 14.45 10.84 22.21
CA MET A 292 15.22 9.69 21.70
C MET A 292 15.04 9.39 20.20
N ASN A 293 14.47 10.34 19.47
CA ASN A 293 14.29 10.29 18.02
C ASN A 293 15.22 11.33 17.34
N ALA A 294 15.38 11.25 16.02
CA ALA A 294 16.15 12.14 15.16
C ALA A 294 15.40 12.51 13.87
N ALA A 295 15.74 13.67 13.30
CA ALA A 295 15.20 14.05 11.99
C ALA A 295 15.69 13.09 10.90
N LEU A 296 16.92 12.60 11.03
CA LEU A 296 17.50 11.52 10.25
C LEU A 296 18.22 10.60 11.22
N ASP A 297 17.78 9.34 11.31
CA ASP A 297 18.50 8.24 11.94
C ASP A 297 18.96 7.25 10.87
N TYR A 298 20.21 6.80 10.98
CA TYR A 298 20.76 5.81 10.06
C TYR A 298 21.92 5.04 10.70
N ASP A 299 21.89 3.71 10.54
CA ASP A 299 22.86 2.80 11.15
C ASP A 299 24.24 2.81 10.48
N ALA A 300 24.28 3.11 9.17
CA ALA A 300 25.50 3.04 8.38
C ALA A 300 25.92 4.40 7.81
N ILE A 301 25.59 4.67 6.54
CA ILE A 301 26.06 5.85 5.82
C ILE A 301 24.91 6.57 5.14
N PHE A 302 24.91 7.90 5.28
CA PHE A 302 24.10 8.79 4.44
C PHE A 302 25.01 9.49 3.43
N THR A 303 24.82 9.22 2.14
CA THR A 303 25.56 9.86 1.05
C THR A 303 24.70 10.92 0.36
N LEU A 304 24.98 12.19 0.63
CA LEU A 304 24.35 13.32 -0.06
C LEU A 304 25.26 13.84 -1.18
N SER A 305 24.88 13.60 -2.44
CA SER A 305 25.65 14.04 -3.62
C SER A 305 24.90 15.05 -4.51
N GLY A 306 23.61 15.25 -4.27
CA GLY A 306 22.76 16.25 -4.90
C GLY A 306 21.42 16.38 -4.17
N GLY A 307 20.59 17.35 -4.58
CA GLY A 307 19.30 17.64 -3.93
C GLY A 307 19.39 18.70 -2.81
N THR A 308 18.32 18.80 -2.01
CA THR A 308 18.22 19.67 -0.83
C THR A 308 17.63 18.89 0.33
N LEU A 309 18.29 18.97 1.49
CA LEU A 309 17.86 18.45 2.78
C LEU A 309 17.85 19.61 3.79
#